data_AF-D5EXQ8-F1
#
_entry.id   AF-D5EXQ8-F1
#
_cell.length_a   1.000
_cell.length_b   1.000
_cell.length_c   1.000
_cell.angle_alpha   90.00
_cell.angle_beta   90.00
_cell.angle_gamma   90.00
#
_symmetry.space_group_name_H-M   'P 1'
#
loop_
_entity.id
_entity.type
_entity.pdbx_description
1 polymer ?
#
loop_
_entity_poly.entity_id
_entity_poly.type
_entity_poly.pdbx_seq_one_letter_code
_entity_poly.pdbx_strand_id
1 'polypeptide(L)'
;MKKNILWMLTGLAAILICGLTVTTLSACSSDDDKNDKADATVEKEIMYAVQISDDVLKVANVEVNYVDQTGAKKKEALSSTQWKKSQKLNNTSPFAQGIWVKITPKTNVASGTYQLKVTTGVACKATLANGNTIMDFSGNDPEAAPVTAQTAEEIADWCSKSPTGGLLVDPSGYCKQQHVDFGGNARDTDLAIVDCYACRFFEYIFGGDISYCEELCKDCFFCNL
;
A
#
# COMPACT_ATOMS: atom_id res chain seq x y z
N MET A 1 24.72 -73.81 -22.33
CA MET A 1 23.47 -74.01 -21.55
C MET A 1 23.03 -72.62 -21.08
N LYS A 2 21.96 -72.04 -21.68
CA LYS A 2 20.64 -71.71 -21.05
C LYS A 2 20.77 -70.87 -19.75
N LYS A 3 20.07 -69.75 -19.47
CA LYS A 3 19.01 -68.93 -20.10
C LYS A 3 18.75 -67.72 -19.15
N ASN A 4 18.56 -66.51 -19.68
CA ASN A 4 17.44 -65.55 -19.48
C ASN A 4 16.98 -65.16 -18.04
N ILE A 5 17.04 -63.86 -17.67
CA ILE A 5 15.99 -62.81 -17.83
C ILE A 5 14.81 -62.94 -16.84
N LEU A 6 14.74 -61.96 -15.94
CA LEU A 6 13.58 -61.16 -15.49
C LEU A 6 12.35 -61.88 -14.89
N TRP A 7 11.60 -61.13 -14.07
CA TRP A 7 10.24 -61.38 -13.54
C TRP A 7 10.15 -61.98 -12.14
N MET A 8 10.02 -61.09 -11.16
CA MET A 8 8.92 -60.97 -10.17
C MET A 8 9.39 -59.91 -9.17
N LEU A 9 9.13 -58.61 -9.35
CA LEU A 9 7.84 -57.94 -9.12
C LEU A 9 7.09 -58.48 -7.90
N THR A 10 6.65 -57.52 -7.07
CA THR A 10 5.64 -57.59 -6.00
C THR A 10 6.12 -57.98 -4.61
N GLY A 11 6.32 -56.95 -3.77
CA GLY A 11 6.49 -57.12 -2.32
C GLY A 11 6.63 -55.78 -1.58
N LEU A 12 5.52 -55.04 -1.45
CA LEU A 12 5.16 -54.12 -0.35
C LEU A 12 6.19 -53.01 0.04
N ALA A 13 5.94 -51.72 -0.20
CA ALA A 13 4.96 -50.86 0.48
C ALA A 13 4.96 -50.97 2.03
N ALA A 14 5.61 -50.03 2.72
CA ALA A 14 5.09 -49.38 3.93
C ALA A 14 6.07 -48.32 4.48
N ILE A 15 5.58 -47.09 4.48
CA ILE A 15 6.00 -45.92 5.25
C ILE A 15 5.96 -46.26 6.75
N LEU A 16 6.97 -45.86 7.53
CA LEU A 16 6.71 -45.24 8.85
C LEU A 16 7.93 -44.50 9.41
N ILE A 17 7.60 -43.38 10.04
CA ILE A 17 8.40 -42.27 10.54
C ILE A 17 9.14 -42.63 11.85
N CYS A 18 10.45 -42.41 11.88
CA CYS A 18 11.31 -42.27 13.06
C CYS A 18 12.39 -41.24 12.68
N GLY A 19 12.75 -40.22 13.44
CA GLY A 19 12.35 -39.78 14.76
C GLY A 19 12.99 -38.41 15.02
N LEU A 20 12.47 -37.70 16.01
CA LEU A 20 13.16 -36.60 16.65
C LEU A 20 14.59 -37.03 17.03
N THR A 21 15.59 -36.33 16.52
CA THR A 21 16.85 -36.16 17.25
C THR A 21 17.33 -34.72 17.10
N VAL A 22 17.35 -34.06 18.24
CA VAL A 22 18.02 -32.79 18.51
C VAL A 22 19.52 -33.00 18.32
N THR A 23 20.12 -32.31 17.37
CA THR A 23 21.56 -32.09 17.34
C THR A 23 21.82 -30.58 17.44
N THR A 24 22.05 -30.15 18.66
CA THR A 24 22.75 -28.91 18.97
C THR A 24 24.16 -29.01 18.41
N LEU A 25 24.40 -28.40 17.24
CA LEU A 25 25.76 -28.05 16.84
C LEU A 25 26.05 -26.66 17.43
N SER A 26 26.63 -26.66 18.62
CA SER A 26 27.42 -25.54 19.12
C SER A 26 28.74 -25.52 18.36
N ALA A 27 28.78 -24.76 17.27
CA ALA A 27 30.02 -24.28 16.68
C ALA A 27 30.29 -22.88 17.24
N CYS A 28 31.28 -22.81 18.13
CA CYS A 28 31.90 -21.57 18.57
C CYS A 28 32.73 -21.05 17.37
N SER A 29 32.27 -19.96 16.76
CA SER A 29 33.11 -19.08 15.96
C SER A 29 32.70 -17.66 16.34
N SER A 30 33.67 -16.92 16.88
CA SER A 30 33.57 -15.49 17.12
C SER A 30 33.05 -14.78 15.87
N ASP A 31 31.93 -14.10 16.00
CA ASP A 31 31.68 -12.78 15.44
C ASP A 31 30.35 -12.26 16.00
N ASP A 32 30.23 -10.94 16.09
CA ASP A 32 29.15 -10.20 16.71
C ASP A 32 27.76 -10.49 16.08
N ASP A 33 27.11 -11.56 16.53
CA ASP A 33 25.73 -11.86 16.16
C ASP A 33 24.77 -10.96 16.96
N LYS A 34 24.50 -9.76 16.41
CA LYS A 34 23.20 -9.13 16.62
C LYS A 34 22.15 -10.12 16.14
N ASN A 35 21.55 -10.82 17.09
CA ASN A 35 20.39 -11.65 16.86
C ASN A 35 19.22 -10.71 16.50
N ASP A 36 19.16 -10.29 15.23
CA ASP A 36 18.03 -9.60 14.62
C ASP A 36 16.86 -10.60 14.54
N LYS A 37 16.32 -10.99 15.70
CA LYS A 37 14.94 -11.44 15.77
C LYS A 37 14.11 -10.21 15.46
N ALA A 38 13.75 -10.04 14.18
CA ALA A 38 12.75 -9.06 13.78
C ALA A 38 11.58 -9.16 14.76
N ASP A 39 11.31 -8.07 15.48
CA ASP A 39 10.27 -8.06 16.51
C ASP A 39 8.96 -8.53 15.89
N ALA A 40 8.35 -9.55 16.48
CA ALA A 40 7.13 -10.13 15.94
C ALA A 40 6.03 -9.05 15.92
N THR A 41 5.41 -8.83 14.77
CA THR A 41 4.34 -7.84 14.62
C THR A 41 3.07 -8.28 15.32
N VAL A 42 2.52 -7.38 16.15
CA VAL A 42 1.36 -7.64 17.00
C VAL A 42 0.08 -7.18 16.33
N GLU A 43 0.10 -6.01 15.67
CA GLU A 43 -1.05 -5.46 14.95
C GLU A 43 -0.64 -4.88 13.61
N LYS A 44 -1.52 -5.04 12.61
CA LYS A 44 -1.37 -4.47 11.27
C LYS A 44 -2.63 -3.75 10.86
N GLU A 45 -2.46 -2.57 10.29
CA GLU A 45 -3.54 -1.73 9.81
C GLU A 45 -3.19 -1.21 8.41
N ILE A 46 -4.20 -1.18 7.55
CA ILE A 46 -4.14 -0.45 6.28
C ILE A 46 -5.04 0.78 6.39
N MET A 47 -4.50 1.89 5.94
CA MET A 47 -5.13 3.20 5.99
C MET A 47 -5.20 3.76 4.58
N TYR A 48 -6.31 4.41 4.24
CA TYR A 48 -6.51 5.07 2.98
C TYR A 48 -6.96 6.50 3.23
N ALA A 49 -6.44 7.43 2.42
CA ALA A 49 -6.80 8.83 2.49
C ALA A 49 -6.95 9.41 1.09
N VAL A 50 -7.98 10.23 0.93
CA VAL A 50 -8.21 11.06 -0.25
C VAL A 50 -8.55 12.47 0.23
N GLN A 51 -7.89 13.46 -0.35
CA GLN A 51 -8.23 14.87 -0.21
C GLN A 51 -8.31 15.50 -1.60
N ILE A 52 -9.34 16.30 -1.83
CA ILE A 52 -9.53 17.04 -3.08
C ILE A 52 -9.73 18.53 -2.77
N SER A 53 -9.40 19.38 -3.74
CA SER A 53 -9.75 20.80 -3.66
C SER A 53 -11.27 21.01 -3.85
N ASP A 54 -11.79 22.12 -3.32
CA ASP A 54 -13.22 22.46 -3.36
C ASP A 54 -13.80 22.48 -4.77
N ASP A 55 -13.00 22.86 -5.78
CA ASP A 55 -13.43 22.95 -7.17
C ASP A 55 -13.65 21.59 -7.83
N VAL A 56 -13.01 20.53 -7.34
CA VAL A 56 -13.15 19.20 -7.95
C VAL A 56 -14.60 18.72 -7.91
N LEU A 57 -15.30 18.90 -6.79
CA LEU A 57 -16.71 18.49 -6.67
C LEU A 57 -17.66 19.37 -7.49
N LYS A 58 -17.22 20.55 -7.96
CA LYS A 58 -18.02 21.40 -8.85
C LYS A 58 -18.00 20.85 -10.28
N VAL A 59 -16.86 20.31 -10.71
CA VAL A 59 -16.62 19.96 -12.13
C VAL A 59 -16.57 18.47 -12.42
N ALA A 60 -16.41 17.62 -11.41
CA ALA A 60 -16.26 16.19 -11.57
C ALA A 60 -17.05 15.37 -10.52
N ASN A 61 -17.38 14.13 -10.89
CA ASN A 61 -17.79 13.08 -9.99
C ASN A 61 -16.54 12.29 -9.57
N VAL A 62 -16.45 11.93 -8.29
CA VAL A 62 -15.30 11.23 -7.72
C VAL A 62 -15.76 9.92 -7.10
N GLU A 63 -15.15 8.81 -7.52
CA GLU A 63 -15.38 7.46 -6.99
C GLU A 63 -14.06 6.91 -6.43
N VAL A 64 -14.04 6.62 -5.13
CA VAL A 64 -12.92 5.97 -4.47
C VAL A 64 -13.08 4.47 -4.61
N ASN A 65 -12.15 3.84 -5.31
CA ASN A 65 -12.03 2.39 -5.43
C ASN A 65 -10.91 1.94 -4.48
N TYR A 66 -11.16 0.98 -3.60
CA TYR A 66 -10.15 0.47 -2.66
C TYR A 66 -10.26 -1.04 -2.47
N VAL A 67 -9.20 -1.66 -1.99
CA VAL A 67 -9.21 -3.08 -1.57
C VAL A 67 -9.54 -3.13 -0.08
N ASP A 68 -10.48 -3.98 0.34
CA ASP A 68 -10.82 -4.14 1.75
C ASP A 68 -9.92 -5.16 2.48
N GLN A 69 -10.14 -5.35 3.78
CA GLN A 69 -9.39 -6.29 4.62
C GLN A 69 -9.51 -7.76 4.19
N THR A 70 -10.43 -8.09 3.28
CA THR A 70 -10.61 -9.44 2.72
C THR A 70 -9.95 -9.60 1.35
N GLY A 71 -9.37 -8.53 0.80
CA GLY A 71 -8.86 -8.49 -0.57
C GLY A 71 -9.91 -8.15 -1.63
N ALA A 72 -11.15 -7.82 -1.23
CA ALA A 72 -12.21 -7.51 -2.16
C ALA A 72 -12.17 -6.03 -2.57
N LYS A 73 -12.36 -5.75 -3.86
CA LYS A 73 -12.48 -4.38 -4.37
C LYS A 73 -13.83 -3.78 -3.98
N LYS A 74 -13.80 -2.57 -3.44
CA LYS A 74 -14.96 -1.77 -3.02
C LYS A 74 -14.95 -0.41 -3.70
N LYS A 75 -16.12 0.22 -3.72
CA LYS A 75 -16.35 1.51 -4.38
C LYS A 75 -17.21 2.39 -3.49
N GLU A 76 -16.81 3.65 -3.35
CA GLU A 76 -17.55 4.66 -2.61
C GLU A 76 -17.57 5.97 -3.39
N ALA A 77 -18.75 6.57 -3.54
CA ALA A 77 -18.86 7.91 -4.09
C ALA A 77 -18.38 8.93 -3.04
N LEU A 78 -17.56 9.89 -3.48
CA LEU A 78 -17.00 10.92 -2.62
C LEU A 78 -17.79 12.22 -2.81
N SER A 79 -18.41 12.69 -1.73
CA SER A 79 -19.27 13.88 -1.70
C SER A 79 -18.72 15.01 -0.82
N SER A 80 -17.59 14.78 -0.15
CA SER A 80 -16.86 15.71 0.71
C SER A 80 -15.43 15.87 0.22
N THR A 81 -14.76 16.96 0.59
CA THR A 81 -13.37 17.23 0.16
C THR A 81 -12.33 16.30 0.76
N GLN A 82 -12.73 15.48 1.73
CA GLN A 82 -11.90 14.47 2.37
C GLN A 82 -12.66 13.14 2.47
N TRP A 83 -11.92 12.05 2.33
CA TRP A 83 -12.39 10.69 2.60
C TRP A 83 -11.24 9.91 3.24
N LYS A 84 -11.55 9.08 4.24
CA LYS A 84 -10.57 8.24 4.92
C LYS A 84 -11.17 6.91 5.31
N LYS A 85 -10.33 5.87 5.37
CA LYS A 85 -10.70 4.54 5.83
C LYS A 85 -9.51 3.86 6.51
N SER A 86 -9.78 3.13 7.58
CA SER A 86 -8.79 2.38 8.36
C SER A 86 -9.30 0.98 8.63
N GLN A 87 -8.46 -0.04 8.45
CA GLN A 87 -8.86 -1.43 8.59
C GLN A 87 -7.74 -2.28 9.17
N LYS A 88 -8.04 -3.07 10.21
CA LYS A 88 -7.11 -4.08 10.72
C LYS A 88 -6.97 -5.23 9.73
N LEU A 89 -5.74 -5.66 9.47
CA LEU A 89 -5.42 -6.78 8.61
C LEU A 89 -5.16 -8.04 9.43
N ASN A 90 -5.50 -9.21 8.88
CA ASN A 90 -5.16 -10.51 9.46
C ASN A 90 -3.84 -11.06 8.89
N ASN A 91 -3.21 -11.99 9.61
CA ASN A 91 -1.86 -12.48 9.33
C ASN A 91 -1.78 -13.60 8.29
N THR A 92 -2.81 -13.82 7.47
CA THR A 92 -2.97 -15.09 6.74
C THR A 92 -2.28 -15.17 5.38
N SER A 93 -1.93 -14.05 4.73
CA SER A 93 -1.20 -14.02 3.45
C SER A 93 -0.73 -12.60 3.15
N PRO A 94 0.29 -12.38 2.31
CA PRO A 94 0.48 -11.04 1.76
C PRO A 94 -0.77 -10.60 0.99
N PHE A 95 -1.20 -9.37 1.22
CA PHE A 95 -2.35 -8.76 0.56
C PHE A 95 -1.89 -7.53 -0.23
N ALA A 96 -2.18 -7.52 -1.52
CA ALA A 96 -2.07 -6.31 -2.31
C ALA A 96 -3.21 -5.38 -1.91
N GLN A 97 -2.87 -4.27 -1.26
CA GLN A 97 -3.78 -3.22 -0.85
C GLN A 97 -3.60 -2.03 -1.78
N GLY A 98 -4.70 -1.44 -2.22
CA GLY A 98 -4.61 -0.33 -3.16
C GLY A 98 -5.82 0.56 -3.13
N ILE A 99 -5.63 1.73 -3.73
CA ILE A 99 -6.63 2.76 -3.92
C ILE A 99 -6.51 3.33 -5.33
N TRP A 100 -7.65 3.60 -5.95
CA TRP A 100 -7.77 4.32 -7.20
C TRP A 100 -8.89 5.34 -7.07
N VAL A 101 -8.58 6.61 -7.30
CA VAL A 101 -9.59 7.67 -7.32
C VAL A 101 -10.00 7.89 -8.77
N LYS A 102 -11.12 7.27 -9.15
CA LYS A 102 -11.69 7.44 -10.49
C LYS A 102 -12.43 8.77 -10.55
N ILE A 103 -11.98 9.63 -11.46
CA ILE A 103 -12.54 10.95 -11.65
C ILE A 103 -13.25 10.99 -13.01
N THR A 104 -14.48 11.47 -13.03
CA THR A 104 -15.28 11.58 -14.27
C THR A 104 -15.86 12.99 -14.38
N PRO A 105 -15.64 13.72 -15.49
CA PRO A 105 -16.19 15.05 -15.67
C PRO A 105 -17.72 15.05 -15.54
N LYS A 106 -18.27 16.10 -14.92
CA LYS A 106 -19.70 16.37 -14.98
C LYS A 106 -20.07 16.93 -16.35
N THR A 107 -21.32 16.73 -16.74
CA THR A 107 -21.87 17.40 -17.91
C THR A 107 -22.14 18.87 -17.59
N ASN A 108 -22.00 19.75 -18.60
CA ASN A 108 -22.38 21.17 -18.53
C ASN A 108 -21.65 21.98 -17.44
N VAL A 109 -20.34 21.75 -17.25
CA VAL A 109 -19.52 22.61 -16.39
C VAL A 109 -19.45 24.01 -16.98
N ALA A 110 -19.77 25.03 -16.17
CA ALA A 110 -19.68 26.42 -16.59
C ALA A 110 -18.23 26.83 -16.88
N SER A 111 -18.01 27.76 -17.80
CA SER A 111 -16.69 28.37 -17.99
C SER A 111 -16.28 29.13 -16.74
N GLY A 112 -15.02 28.96 -16.33
CA GLY A 112 -14.46 29.59 -15.13
C GLY A 112 -13.08 29.04 -14.82
N THR A 113 -12.35 29.67 -13.91
CA THR A 113 -11.03 29.18 -13.49
C THR A 113 -11.19 28.24 -12.29
N TYR A 114 -10.83 26.97 -12.46
CA TYR A 114 -10.90 25.94 -11.43
C TYR A 114 -9.50 25.51 -10.99
N GLN A 115 -9.31 25.34 -9.69
CA GLN A 115 -8.08 24.80 -9.10
C GLN A 115 -8.29 23.34 -8.73
N LEU A 116 -7.76 22.42 -9.54
CA LEU A 116 -8.01 20.99 -9.45
C LEU A 116 -6.82 20.28 -8.80
N LYS A 117 -7.05 19.70 -7.62
CA LYS A 117 -6.08 18.87 -6.91
C LYS A 117 -6.77 17.65 -6.34
N VAL A 118 -6.09 16.51 -6.46
CA VAL A 118 -6.42 15.27 -5.77
C VAL A 118 -5.14 14.74 -5.14
N THR A 119 -5.19 14.47 -3.85
CA THR A 119 -4.16 13.80 -3.08
C THR A 119 -4.75 12.49 -2.60
N THR A 120 -4.09 11.40 -2.92
CA THR A 120 -4.50 10.03 -2.62
C THR A 120 -3.32 9.31 -2.02
N GLY A 121 -3.59 8.52 -0.98
CA GLY A 121 -2.59 7.68 -0.38
C GLY A 121 -3.19 6.39 0.17
N VAL A 122 -2.35 5.37 0.22
CA VAL A 122 -2.50 4.20 1.06
C VAL A 122 -1.28 4.12 1.99
N ALA A 123 -1.51 3.82 3.26
CA ALA A 123 -0.49 3.61 4.25
C ALA A 123 -0.69 2.27 4.94
N CYS A 124 0.41 1.62 5.25
CA CYS A 124 0.46 0.39 6.00
C CYS A 124 1.15 0.67 7.32
N LYS A 125 0.49 0.35 8.43
CA LYS A 125 0.97 0.58 9.79
C LYS A 125 1.13 -0.75 10.51
N ALA A 126 2.32 -1.03 10.99
CA ALA A 126 2.62 -2.20 11.80
C ALA A 126 3.07 -1.78 13.20
N THR A 127 2.51 -2.38 14.24
CA THR A 127 2.98 -2.25 15.61
C THR A 127 3.76 -3.50 15.99
N LEU A 128 5.03 -3.32 16.32
CA LEU A 128 5.96 -4.38 16.70
C LEU A 128 5.77 -4.80 18.17
N ALA A 129 6.24 -5.98 18.55
CA ALA A 129 6.16 -6.48 19.92
C ALA A 129 6.86 -5.58 20.96
N ASN A 130 7.88 -4.82 20.53
CA ASN A 130 8.57 -3.86 21.38
C ASN A 130 7.81 -2.53 21.58
N GLY A 131 6.64 -2.36 20.96
CA GLY A 131 5.81 -1.16 21.00
C GLY A 131 6.12 -0.12 19.92
N ASN A 132 7.16 -0.31 19.12
CA ASN A 132 7.49 0.59 18.01
C ASN A 132 6.48 0.44 16.87
N THR A 133 6.29 1.53 16.14
CA THR A 133 5.44 1.57 14.94
C THR A 133 6.31 1.74 13.70
N ILE A 134 5.98 1.00 12.64
CA ILE A 134 6.51 1.20 11.28
C ILE A 134 5.35 1.63 10.40
N MET A 135 5.59 2.62 9.54
CA MET A 135 4.62 3.05 8.53
C MET A 135 5.28 3.18 7.16
N ASP A 136 4.66 2.55 6.15
CA ASP A 136 5.05 2.67 4.74
C ASP A 136 3.89 3.28 3.94
N PHE A 137 4.21 4.01 2.88
CA PHE A 137 3.25 4.81 2.12
C PHE A 137 3.35 4.62 0.61
N SER A 138 2.23 4.81 -0.09
CA SER A 138 2.14 4.82 -1.55
C SER A 138 0.99 5.70 -2.02
N GLY A 139 1.16 6.39 -3.16
CA GLY A 139 0.21 7.37 -3.67
C GLY A 139 0.90 8.55 -4.37
N ASN A 140 0.22 9.69 -4.46
CA ASN A 140 0.76 10.88 -5.12
C ASN A 140 1.20 11.96 -4.14
N ASP A 141 2.11 12.83 -4.59
CA ASP A 141 2.70 13.90 -3.79
C ASP A 141 1.61 14.84 -3.20
N PRO A 142 1.49 14.91 -1.86
CA PRO A 142 0.55 15.82 -1.21
C PRO A 142 0.95 17.29 -1.32
N GLU A 143 2.21 17.62 -1.63
CA GLU A 143 2.67 19.01 -1.80
C GLU A 143 2.52 19.52 -3.23
N ALA A 144 2.15 18.65 -4.18
CA ALA A 144 1.91 19.05 -5.56
C ALA A 144 0.91 20.21 -5.65
N ALA A 145 1.26 21.24 -6.42
CA ALA A 145 0.39 22.38 -6.64
C ALA A 145 -0.90 21.97 -7.39
N PRO A 146 -2.05 22.61 -7.12
CA PRO A 146 -3.25 22.42 -7.93
C PRO A 146 -3.00 22.76 -9.41
N VAL A 147 -3.67 22.02 -10.30
CA VAL A 147 -3.69 22.33 -11.73
C VAL A 147 -4.85 23.27 -12.01
N THR A 148 -4.60 24.33 -12.76
CA THR A 148 -5.66 25.23 -13.22
C THR A 148 -6.31 24.69 -14.50
N ALA A 149 -7.64 24.67 -14.55
CA ALA A 149 -8.43 24.35 -15.75
C ALA A 149 -9.52 25.40 -15.99
N GLN A 150 -9.81 25.69 -17.25
CA GLN A 150 -10.79 26.69 -17.70
C GLN A 150 -11.85 26.13 -18.65
N THR A 151 -11.49 25.12 -19.45
CA THR A 151 -12.39 24.51 -20.44
C THR A 151 -12.85 23.11 -20.05
N ALA A 152 -13.93 22.65 -20.68
CA ALA A 152 -14.43 21.29 -20.48
C ALA A 152 -13.39 20.24 -20.93
N GLU A 153 -12.63 20.55 -21.98
CA GLU A 153 -11.55 19.69 -22.49
C GLU A 153 -10.40 19.59 -21.49
N GLU A 154 -9.97 20.70 -20.88
CA GLU A 154 -8.92 20.71 -19.85
C GLU A 154 -9.36 19.94 -18.60
N ILE A 155 -10.62 20.08 -18.19
CA ILE A 155 -11.21 19.31 -17.10
C ILE A 155 -11.23 17.82 -17.45
N ALA A 156 -11.62 17.46 -18.67
CA ALA A 156 -11.65 16.07 -19.13
C ALA A 156 -10.25 15.43 -19.17
N ASP A 157 -9.25 16.17 -19.69
CA ASP A 157 -7.86 15.74 -19.68
C ASP A 157 -7.35 15.53 -18.24
N TRP A 158 -7.64 16.47 -17.32
CA TRP A 158 -7.28 16.31 -15.92
C TRP A 158 -7.96 15.09 -15.27
N CYS A 159 -9.26 14.87 -15.49
CA CYS A 159 -9.99 13.72 -14.94
C CYS A 159 -9.43 12.38 -15.45
N SER A 160 -8.91 12.35 -16.67
CA SER A 160 -8.30 11.14 -17.25
C SER A 160 -7.03 10.69 -16.52
N LYS A 161 -6.39 11.59 -15.75
CA LYS A 161 -5.17 11.34 -14.96
C LYS A 161 -5.50 10.90 -13.53
N SER A 162 -6.52 10.07 -13.39
CA SER A 162 -7.00 9.54 -12.11
C SER A 162 -5.87 8.87 -11.31
N PRO A 163 -5.56 9.31 -10.07
CA PRO A 163 -4.40 8.83 -9.31
C PRO A 163 -4.65 7.47 -8.65
N THR A 164 -3.57 6.76 -8.38
CA THR A 164 -3.58 5.46 -7.69
C THR A 164 -2.50 5.41 -6.60
N GLY A 165 -2.66 4.47 -5.69
CA GLY A 165 -1.62 4.07 -4.74
C GLY A 165 -1.79 2.59 -4.42
N GLY A 166 -0.68 1.93 -4.12
CA GLY A 166 -0.72 0.50 -3.81
C GLY A 166 0.50 0.01 -3.04
N LEU A 167 0.23 -0.92 -2.12
CA LEU A 167 1.19 -1.57 -1.24
C LEU A 167 0.92 -3.07 -1.21
N LEU A 168 1.97 -3.87 -1.35
CA LEU A 168 1.99 -5.25 -0.92
C LEU A 168 2.30 -5.29 0.57
N VAL A 169 1.32 -5.71 1.36
CA VAL A 169 1.50 -5.91 2.80
C VAL A 169 2.02 -7.31 3.04
N ASP A 170 3.17 -7.44 3.69
CA ASP A 170 3.71 -8.75 4.02
C ASP A 170 3.14 -9.31 5.36
N PRO A 171 3.34 -10.62 5.63
CA PRO A 171 2.91 -11.21 6.89
C PRO A 171 3.54 -10.57 8.13
N SER A 172 4.78 -10.07 8.04
CA SER A 172 5.49 -9.32 9.08
C SER A 172 5.03 -7.86 9.24
N GLY A 173 4.18 -7.33 8.36
CA GLY A 173 3.71 -5.95 8.41
C GLY A 173 4.63 -4.92 7.76
N TYR A 174 5.73 -5.33 7.13
CA TYR A 174 6.43 -4.44 6.21
C TYR A 174 5.66 -4.36 4.90
N CYS A 175 5.77 -3.20 4.27
CA CYS A 175 4.99 -2.90 3.09
C CYS A 175 5.90 -2.42 1.96
N LYS A 176 5.62 -2.92 0.76
CA LYS A 176 6.36 -2.55 -0.45
C LYS A 176 5.39 -1.95 -1.44
N GLN A 177 5.78 -0.87 -2.10
CA GLN A 177 4.96 -0.30 -3.16
C GLN A 177 4.68 -1.34 -4.25
N GLN A 178 3.42 -1.41 -4.68
CA GLN A 178 2.98 -2.33 -5.72
C GLN A 178 1.82 -1.73 -6.51
N HIS A 179 1.80 -1.99 -7.81
CA HIS A 179 0.62 -1.74 -8.63
C HIS A 179 -0.58 -2.61 -8.22
N VAL A 180 -1.75 -1.97 -8.09
CA VAL A 180 -3.03 -2.65 -7.93
C VAL A 180 -3.94 -2.27 -9.09
N ASP A 181 -4.23 -3.23 -9.96
CA ASP A 181 -5.11 -3.04 -11.10
C ASP A 181 -6.58 -3.09 -10.65
N PHE A 182 -7.34 -2.04 -10.95
CA PHE A 182 -8.77 -1.91 -10.72
C PHE A 182 -9.60 -2.09 -12.01
N GLY A 183 -8.98 -2.43 -13.14
CA GLY A 183 -9.64 -2.66 -14.43
C GLY A 183 -9.94 -1.35 -15.18
N GLY A 184 -9.00 -0.40 -15.16
CA GLY A 184 -9.17 0.90 -15.82
C GLY A 184 -8.19 1.99 -15.41
N ASN A 185 -7.34 1.75 -14.41
CA ASN A 185 -6.21 2.61 -14.08
C ASN A 185 -5.00 2.22 -14.93
N ALA A 186 -4.56 3.11 -15.82
CA ALA A 186 -3.49 2.82 -16.78
C ALA A 186 -2.07 3.06 -16.25
N ARG A 187 -1.91 3.73 -15.09
CA ARG A 187 -0.61 4.05 -14.49
C ARG A 187 -0.72 4.10 -12.97
N ASP A 188 0.31 3.61 -12.28
CA ASP A 188 0.65 4.19 -10.99
C ASP A 188 1.33 5.52 -11.27
N THR A 189 0.77 6.60 -10.73
CA THR A 189 1.47 7.88 -10.71
C THR A 189 2.83 7.68 -10.04
N ASP A 190 3.90 8.20 -10.65
CA ASP A 190 5.29 8.03 -10.24
C ASP A 190 5.41 7.99 -8.71
N LEU A 191 5.71 6.79 -8.21
CA LEU A 191 5.49 6.31 -6.83
C LEU A 191 6.40 6.94 -5.77
N ALA A 192 6.93 8.12 -6.00
CA ALA A 192 7.77 8.82 -5.04
C ALA A 192 6.91 9.71 -4.15
N ILE A 193 6.14 9.14 -3.22
CA ILE A 193 5.81 9.97 -2.06
C ILE A 193 7.11 10.15 -1.27
N VAL A 194 7.50 11.40 -1.02
CA VAL A 194 8.50 11.70 0.00
C VAL A 194 7.89 11.31 1.35
N ASP A 195 8.43 10.28 2.00
CA ASP A 195 7.84 9.64 3.19
C ASP A 195 7.41 10.64 4.27
N CYS A 196 8.16 11.74 4.43
CA CYS A 196 7.82 12.87 5.29
C CYS A 196 6.44 13.50 4.97
N TYR A 197 6.17 13.84 3.72
CA TYR A 197 4.92 14.50 3.34
C TYR A 197 3.75 13.53 3.34
N ALA A 198 3.97 12.27 2.96
CA ALA A 198 2.98 11.19 3.15
C ALA A 198 2.57 11.10 4.62
N CYS A 199 3.56 10.99 5.51
CA CYS A 199 3.31 10.86 6.94
C CYS A 199 2.50 12.05 7.45
N ARG A 200 2.90 13.29 7.12
CA ARG A 200 2.15 14.50 7.51
C ARG A 200 0.72 14.49 6.98
N PHE A 201 0.52 14.09 5.73
CA PHE A 201 -0.80 13.99 5.13
C PHE A 201 -1.69 12.98 5.89
N PHE A 202 -1.16 11.79 6.19
CA PHE A 202 -1.89 10.78 6.96
C PHE A 202 -2.17 11.24 8.40
N GLU A 203 -1.18 11.78 9.11
CA GLU A 203 -1.38 12.29 10.47
C GLU A 203 -2.42 13.42 10.50
N TYR A 204 -2.40 14.34 9.52
CA TYR A 204 -3.41 15.39 9.38
C TYR A 204 -4.82 14.82 9.15
N ILE A 205 -4.97 13.88 8.22
CA ILE A 205 -6.28 13.30 7.88
C ILE A 205 -6.83 12.43 9.02
N PHE A 206 -5.96 11.70 9.73
CA PHE A 206 -6.35 10.80 10.81
C PHE A 206 -6.34 11.45 12.20
N GLY A 207 -5.83 12.68 12.32
CA GLY A 207 -5.83 13.46 13.56
C GLY A 207 -4.78 13.00 14.57
N GLY A 208 -3.63 12.49 14.11
CA GLY A 208 -2.52 12.11 14.97
C GLY A 208 -1.42 13.16 15.05
N ASP A 209 -0.29 12.78 15.64
CA ASP A 209 0.79 13.71 16.00
C ASP A 209 1.83 13.80 14.87
N ILE A 210 1.91 14.99 14.26
CA ILE A 210 2.82 15.28 13.16
C ILE A 210 4.29 15.24 13.61
N SER A 211 4.60 15.35 14.92
CA SER A 211 5.99 15.29 15.39
C SER A 211 6.68 13.98 15.06
N TYR A 212 5.93 12.87 14.99
CA TYR A 212 6.42 11.56 14.55
C TYR A 212 7.00 11.61 13.13
N CYS A 213 6.41 12.42 12.25
CA CYS A 213 6.86 12.56 10.86
C CYS A 213 8.14 13.37 10.72
N GLU A 214 8.49 14.21 11.70
CA GLU A 214 9.67 15.09 11.60
C GLU A 214 10.98 14.34 11.56
N GLU A 215 11.06 13.15 12.14
CA GLU A 215 12.24 12.29 12.06
C GLU A 215 12.43 11.77 10.63
N LEU A 216 11.36 11.34 9.96
CA LEU A 216 11.38 10.96 8.53
C LEU A 216 11.81 12.13 7.63
N CYS A 217 11.47 13.36 8.01
CA CYS A 217 11.87 14.56 7.27
C CYS A 217 13.36 14.92 7.43
N LYS A 218 14.03 14.50 8.52
CA LYS A 218 15.45 14.80 8.78
C LYS A 218 16.40 13.94 7.94
N ASP A 219 16.00 12.70 7.65
CA ASP A 219 16.78 11.78 6.82
C ASP A 219 16.61 12.03 5.31
N CYS A 220 15.62 12.84 4.91
CA CYS A 220 15.48 13.37 3.55
C CYS A 220 16.45 14.54 3.28
N PHE A 221 17.75 14.30 3.44
CA PHE A 221 18.83 15.29 3.23
C PHE A 221 18.95 15.79 1.77
N PHE A 222 18.12 15.28 0.84
CA PHE A 222 18.11 15.64 -0.58
C PHE A 222 16.91 16.49 -1.05
N CYS A 223 16.00 16.90 -0.17
CA CYS A 223 14.85 17.74 -0.58
C CYS A 223 15.12 19.26 -0.58
N ASN A 224 16.36 19.71 -0.35
CA ASN A 224 16.76 21.13 -0.40
C ASN A 224 17.94 21.39 -1.36
N LEU A 225 17.86 20.87 -2.58
CA LEU A 225 18.72 21.28 -3.71
C LEU A 225 17.87 21.53 -4.96
#